data_AF-A0A955BA01-F1
#
_entry.id   AF-A0A955BA01-F1
#
_cell.length_a   1.000
_cell.length_b   1.000
_cell.length_c   1.000
_cell.angle_alpha   90.00
_cell.angle_beta   90.00
_cell.angle_gamma   90.00
#
_symmetry.space_group_name_H-M   'P 1'
#
loop_
_entity.id
_entity.type
_entity.pdbx_description
1 polymer ?
#
loop_
_entity_poly.entity_id
_entity_poly.type
_entity_poly.pdbx_seq_one_letter_code
_entity_poly.pdbx_strand_id
1 'polypeptide(L)'
;ELACPPLKALLHIMAYGEFDGKAVSDPSIRSMFTREALFASDWYQERLETKQIVDRQRCERNLEYLRSRCEELVPETVKQLGLADRIATVEAELAVVNRDDFVDGLRGMLGADPAVLNIGWRPAACADVAVMH
;
A
#
# COMPACT_ATOMS: atom_id res chain seq x y z
N GLU A 1 -5.91 -18.30 -2.41
CA GLU A 1 -5.26 -17.84 -3.66
C GLU A 1 -4.38 -16.59 -3.49
N LEU A 2 -4.32 -15.96 -2.30
CA LEU A 2 -3.59 -14.70 -2.06
C LEU A 2 -2.10 -14.85 -1.72
N ALA A 3 -1.57 -16.08 -1.67
CA ALA A 3 -0.18 -16.29 -1.29
C ALA A 3 0.76 -15.90 -2.44
N CYS A 4 1.90 -15.28 -2.11
CA CYS A 4 2.96 -15.07 -3.10
C CYS A 4 3.46 -16.41 -3.66
N PRO A 5 4.04 -16.44 -4.88
CA PRO A 5 4.42 -17.67 -5.57
C PRO A 5 5.22 -18.69 -4.73
N PRO A 6 6.28 -18.31 -3.98
CA PRO A 6 7.03 -19.29 -3.18
C PRO A 6 6.18 -19.92 -2.06
N LEU A 7 5.33 -19.13 -1.40
CA LEU A 7 4.44 -19.64 -0.36
C LEU A 7 3.32 -20.50 -0.94
N LYS A 8 2.79 -20.16 -2.13
CA LYS A 8 1.80 -20.98 -2.83
C LYS A 8 2.37 -22.38 -3.13
N ALA A 9 3.58 -22.44 -3.66
CA ALA A 9 4.26 -23.71 -3.93
C ALA A 9 4.47 -24.53 -2.63
N LEU A 10 4.96 -23.89 -1.57
CA LEU A 10 5.18 -24.55 -0.28
C LEU A 10 3.88 -25.09 0.34
N LEU A 11 2.81 -24.29 0.35
CA LEU A 11 1.51 -24.71 0.87
C LEU A 11 0.94 -25.89 0.09
N HIS A 12 1.11 -25.91 -1.24
CA HIS A 12 0.69 -27.02 -2.08
C HIS A 12 1.49 -28.30 -1.77
N ILE A 13 2.82 -28.20 -1.60
CA ILE A 13 3.66 -29.32 -1.18
C ILE A 13 3.25 -29.84 0.21
N MET A 14 2.96 -28.95 1.15
CA MET A 14 2.51 -29.34 2.49
C MET A 14 1.17 -30.09 2.47
N ALA A 15 0.26 -29.72 1.55
CA ALA A 15 -1.05 -30.33 1.44
C ALA A 15 -1.06 -31.63 0.62
N TYR A 16 -0.28 -31.69 -0.46
CA TYR A 16 -0.39 -32.73 -1.49
C TYR A 16 0.92 -33.50 -1.73
N GLY A 17 2.02 -33.13 -1.06
CA GLY A 17 3.32 -33.79 -1.16
C GLY A 17 4.24 -33.25 -2.27
N GLU A 18 3.69 -32.53 -3.23
CA GLU A 18 4.41 -31.99 -4.39
C GLU A 18 3.82 -30.68 -4.90
N PHE A 19 4.56 -29.96 -5.73
CA PHE A 19 4.06 -28.85 -6.55
C PHE A 19 4.66 -29.00 -7.95
N ASP A 20 3.82 -29.12 -8.99
CA ASP A 20 4.24 -29.44 -10.36
C ASP A 20 5.17 -30.68 -10.44
N GLY A 21 4.86 -31.74 -9.68
CA GLY A 21 5.68 -32.97 -9.61
C GLY A 21 7.00 -32.83 -8.82
N LYS A 22 7.20 -31.71 -8.12
CA LYS A 22 8.44 -31.41 -7.37
C LYS A 22 8.21 -31.42 -5.87
N ALA A 23 9.12 -32.06 -5.14
CA ALA A 23 9.15 -32.04 -3.69
C ALA A 23 9.86 -30.79 -3.13
N VAL A 24 9.77 -30.58 -1.82
CA VAL A 24 10.41 -29.43 -1.13
C VAL A 24 11.94 -29.38 -1.30
N SER A 25 12.58 -30.53 -1.55
CA SER A 25 14.02 -30.65 -1.77
C SER A 25 14.46 -30.25 -3.19
N ASP A 26 13.52 -30.06 -4.11
CA ASP A 26 13.84 -29.71 -5.49
C ASP A 26 14.54 -28.32 -5.55
N PRO A 27 15.70 -28.21 -6.23
CA PRO A 27 16.44 -26.95 -6.31
C PRO A 27 15.63 -25.79 -6.88
N SER A 28 14.68 -26.05 -7.79
CA SER A 28 13.83 -25.01 -8.38
C SER A 28 12.75 -24.49 -7.41
N ILE A 29 12.33 -25.30 -6.44
CA ILE A 29 11.47 -24.83 -5.34
C ILE A 29 12.29 -24.00 -4.36
N ARG A 30 13.49 -24.48 -4.00
CA ARG A 30 14.39 -23.81 -3.06
C ARG A 30 14.87 -22.45 -3.59
N SER A 31 15.13 -22.34 -4.89
CA SER A 31 15.60 -21.10 -5.52
C SER A 31 14.59 -19.96 -5.41
N MET A 32 13.28 -20.24 -5.36
CA MET A 32 12.22 -19.21 -5.19
C MET A 32 12.32 -18.44 -3.87
N PHE A 33 13.02 -19.00 -2.87
CA PHE A 33 13.21 -18.41 -1.55
C PHE A 33 14.54 -17.65 -1.41
N THR A 34 15.31 -17.55 -2.48
CA THR A 34 16.57 -16.78 -2.48
C THR A 34 16.29 -15.29 -2.56
N ARG A 35 17.23 -14.48 -2.04
CA ARG A 35 17.14 -13.01 -2.12
C ARG A 35 17.16 -12.55 -3.56
N GLU A 36 17.98 -13.20 -4.38
CA GLU A 36 18.16 -12.89 -5.80
C GLU A 36 16.86 -13.13 -6.57
N ALA A 37 16.20 -14.27 -6.34
CA ALA A 37 14.91 -14.57 -6.95
C ALA A 37 13.81 -13.61 -6.50
N LEU A 38 13.77 -13.26 -5.20
CA LEU A 38 12.83 -12.27 -4.67
C LEU A 38 12.96 -10.93 -5.39
N PHE A 39 14.19 -10.41 -5.50
CA PHE A 39 14.48 -9.10 -6.09
C PHE A 39 14.36 -9.06 -7.62
N ALA A 40 14.35 -10.20 -8.29
CA ALA A 40 14.13 -10.32 -9.74
C ALA A 40 12.67 -10.63 -10.09
N SER A 41 11.82 -10.89 -9.09
CA SER A 41 10.43 -11.29 -9.31
C SER A 41 9.47 -10.12 -9.51
N ASP A 42 8.54 -10.30 -10.45
CA ASP A 42 7.47 -9.34 -10.72
C ASP A 42 6.54 -9.19 -9.51
N TRP A 43 6.22 -10.29 -8.81
CA TRP A 43 5.32 -10.25 -7.65
C TRP A 43 5.88 -9.38 -6.51
N TYR A 44 7.20 -9.35 -6.33
CA TYR A 44 7.81 -8.47 -5.33
C TYR A 44 7.76 -7.01 -5.79
N GLN A 45 8.04 -6.75 -7.06
CA GLN A 45 7.96 -5.41 -7.64
C GLN A 45 6.54 -4.83 -7.51
N GLU A 46 5.53 -5.63 -7.82
CA GLU A 46 4.10 -5.26 -7.67
C GLU A 46 3.77 -4.85 -6.23
N ARG A 47 4.39 -5.48 -5.22
CA ARG A 47 4.20 -5.08 -3.81
C ARG A 47 4.80 -3.73 -3.49
N LEU A 48 5.93 -3.36 -4.09
CA LEU A 48 6.56 -2.06 -3.88
C LEU A 48 5.73 -0.95 -4.57
N GLU A 49 5.25 -1.22 -5.78
CA GLU A 49 4.36 -0.31 -6.51
C GLU A 49 3.03 -0.13 -5.77
N THR A 50 2.44 -1.22 -5.29
CA THR A 50 1.23 -1.19 -4.44
C THR A 50 1.46 -0.32 -3.21
N LYS A 51 2.64 -0.39 -2.58
CA LYS A 51 2.96 0.42 -1.39
C LYS A 51 2.93 1.91 -1.72
N GLN A 52 3.49 2.32 -2.85
CA GLN A 52 3.43 3.71 -3.30
C GLN A 52 1.99 4.17 -3.53
N ILE A 53 1.16 3.36 -4.19
CA ILE A 53 -0.25 3.68 -4.44
C ILE A 53 -1.01 3.85 -3.12
N VAL A 54 -0.86 2.90 -2.19
CA VAL A 54 -1.52 2.95 -0.88
C VAL A 54 -1.09 4.17 -0.08
N ASP A 55 0.21 4.48 -0.06
CA ASP A 55 0.74 5.65 0.66
C ASP A 55 0.23 6.95 0.04
N ARG A 56 0.17 7.04 -1.29
CA ARG A 56 -0.37 8.20 -2.01
C ARG A 56 -1.83 8.41 -1.63
N GLN A 57 -2.65 7.38 -1.79
CA GLN A 57 -4.07 7.45 -1.44
C GLN A 57 -4.29 7.79 0.05
N ARG A 58 -3.44 7.28 0.95
CA ARG A 58 -3.48 7.64 2.37
C ARG A 58 -3.21 9.12 2.58
N CYS A 59 -2.18 9.67 1.93
CA CYS A 59 -1.83 11.09 2.07
C CYS A 59 -2.91 12.00 1.46
N GLU A 60 -3.42 11.67 0.27
CA GLU A 60 -4.50 12.41 -0.39
C GLU A 60 -5.76 12.49 0.51
N ARG A 61 -6.18 11.37 1.09
CA ARG A 61 -7.31 11.34 2.04
C ARG A 61 -7.03 12.16 3.31
N ASN A 62 -5.82 12.08 3.83
CA ASN A 62 -5.44 12.87 5.00
C ASN A 62 -5.50 14.37 4.69
N LEU A 63 -5.07 14.80 3.48
CA LEU A 63 -5.18 16.19 3.05
C LEU A 63 -6.63 16.64 2.89
N GLU A 64 -7.46 15.82 2.24
CA GLU A 64 -8.89 16.10 2.10
C GLU A 64 -9.55 16.29 3.46
N TYR A 65 -9.32 15.36 4.39
CA TYR A 65 -9.83 15.45 5.75
C TYR A 65 -9.32 16.70 6.49
N LEU A 66 -8.01 16.98 6.46
CA LEU A 66 -7.47 18.13 7.18
C LEU A 66 -8.00 19.45 6.62
N ARG A 67 -8.15 19.54 5.29
CA ARG A 67 -8.71 20.73 4.62
C ARG A 67 -10.20 20.92 4.95
N SER A 68 -11.01 19.87 4.92
CA SER A 68 -12.42 19.99 5.32
C SER A 68 -12.57 20.45 6.78
N ARG A 69 -11.71 19.95 7.68
CA ARG A 69 -11.68 20.40 9.07
C ARG A 69 -11.28 21.87 9.22
N CYS A 70 -10.40 22.39 8.37
CA CYS A 70 -10.07 23.82 8.35
C CYS A 70 -11.25 24.69 7.92
N GLU A 71 -12.10 24.19 7.01
CA GLU A 71 -13.29 24.90 6.53
C GLU A 71 -14.42 24.89 7.57
N GLU A 72 -14.57 23.78 8.32
CA GLU A 72 -15.64 23.61 9.32
C GLU A 72 -15.37 24.31 10.66
N LEU A 73 -14.10 24.53 11.00
CA LEU A 73 -13.70 25.04 12.32
C LEU A 73 -13.45 26.56 12.30
N VAL A 74 -13.68 27.20 13.45
CA VAL A 74 -13.32 28.61 13.63
C VAL A 74 -11.80 28.81 13.60
N PRO A 75 -11.28 29.95 13.11
CA PRO A 75 -9.84 30.17 12.90
C PRO A 75 -8.96 29.94 14.14
N GLU A 76 -9.46 30.28 15.31
CA GLU A 76 -8.74 30.06 16.57
C GLU A 76 -8.54 28.57 16.85
N THR A 77 -9.55 27.74 16.62
CA THR A 77 -9.45 26.28 16.79
C THR A 77 -8.51 25.67 15.74
N VAL A 78 -8.57 26.14 14.49
CA VAL A 78 -7.64 25.72 13.42
C VAL A 78 -6.19 25.96 13.83
N LYS A 79 -5.92 27.15 14.40
CA LYS A 79 -4.60 27.53 14.91
C LYS A 79 -4.18 26.71 16.13
N GLN A 80 -5.06 26.53 17.11
CA GLN A 80 -4.79 25.73 18.32
C GLN A 80 -4.48 24.27 18.00
N LEU A 81 -5.14 23.70 16.99
CA LEU A 81 -4.89 22.33 16.54
C LEU A 81 -3.69 22.21 15.59
N GLY A 82 -3.08 23.33 15.17
CA GLY A 82 -1.94 23.35 14.25
C GLY A 82 -2.26 22.72 12.90
N LEU A 83 -3.48 22.90 12.38
CA LEU A 83 -3.90 22.18 11.17
C LEU A 83 -3.11 22.60 9.93
N ALA A 84 -2.69 23.86 9.84
CA ALA A 84 -1.85 24.35 8.74
C ALA A 84 -0.50 23.60 8.66
N ASP A 85 0.18 23.41 9.79
CA ASP A 85 1.47 22.71 9.84
C ASP A 85 1.31 21.21 9.52
N ARG A 86 0.20 20.61 9.95
CA ARG A 86 -0.14 19.23 9.61
C ARG A 86 -0.41 19.06 8.12
N ILE A 87 -1.14 19.99 7.51
CA ILE A 87 -1.36 20.00 6.05
C ILE A 87 -0.02 20.08 5.33
N ALA A 88 0.85 21.04 5.68
CA ALA A 88 2.16 21.19 5.07
C ALA A 88 3.03 19.92 5.22
N THR A 89 2.95 19.24 6.37
CA THR A 89 3.65 17.97 6.60
C THR A 89 3.15 16.86 5.65
N VAL A 90 1.84 16.71 5.50
CA VAL A 90 1.27 15.68 4.62
C VAL A 90 1.49 16.03 3.15
N GLU A 91 1.49 17.30 2.76
CA GLU A 91 1.85 17.74 1.41
C GLU A 91 3.31 17.40 1.07
N ALA A 92 4.23 17.62 2.01
CA ALA A 92 5.63 17.24 1.85
C ALA A 92 5.80 15.72 1.72
N GLU A 93 5.06 14.93 2.53
CA GLU A 93 5.07 13.47 2.43
C GLU A 93 4.50 13.00 1.07
N LEU A 94 3.37 13.54 0.64
CA LEU A 94 2.77 13.22 -0.66
C LEU A 94 3.72 13.55 -1.81
N ALA A 95 4.44 14.67 -1.74
CA ALA A 95 5.45 15.04 -2.73
C ALA A 95 6.59 14.00 -2.81
N VAL A 96 7.05 13.47 -1.67
CA VAL A 96 8.06 12.40 -1.64
C VAL A 96 7.52 11.11 -2.24
N VAL A 97 6.31 10.71 -1.85
CA VAL A 97 5.66 9.48 -2.35
C VAL A 97 5.40 9.53 -3.85
N ASN A 98 5.17 10.71 -4.42
CA ASN A 98 4.92 10.92 -5.84
C ASN A 98 6.17 11.00 -6.71
N ARG A 99 7.37 10.91 -6.13
CA ARG A 99 8.60 10.86 -6.93
C ARG A 99 8.67 9.56 -7.73
N ASP A 100 9.22 9.66 -8.94
CA ASP A 100 9.41 8.50 -9.82
C ASP A 100 10.37 7.45 -9.24
N ASP A 101 11.35 7.90 -8.45
CA ASP A 101 12.36 7.04 -7.80
C ASP A 101 11.94 6.52 -6.41
N PHE A 102 10.71 6.80 -5.97
CA PHE A 102 10.24 6.39 -4.65
C PHE A 102 10.26 4.86 -4.48
N VAL A 103 9.84 4.13 -5.51
CA VAL A 103 9.80 2.65 -5.51
C VAL A 103 11.19 2.06 -5.36
N ASP A 104 12.21 2.67 -5.97
CA ASP A 104 13.61 2.23 -5.83
C ASP A 104 14.08 2.32 -4.37
N GLY A 105 13.67 3.38 -3.67
CA GLY A 105 13.93 3.55 -2.24
C GLY A 105 13.23 2.51 -1.34
N LEU A 106 12.19 1.84 -1.83
CA LEU A 106 11.51 0.76 -1.11
C LEU A 106 12.17 -0.61 -1.32
N ARG A 107 13.16 -0.72 -2.22
CA ARG A 107 13.81 -2.00 -2.52
C ARG A 107 14.51 -2.54 -1.27
N GLY A 108 14.13 -3.75 -0.86
CA GLY A 108 14.55 -4.37 0.40
C GLY A 108 13.52 -4.26 1.53
N MET A 109 12.47 -3.46 1.38
CA MET A 109 11.31 -3.44 2.26
C MET A 109 10.28 -4.51 1.85
N LEU A 110 9.24 -4.70 2.68
CA LEU A 110 8.19 -5.67 2.40
C LEU A 110 7.24 -5.21 1.28
N GLY A 111 7.01 -3.92 1.09
CA GLY A 111 5.92 -3.43 0.24
C GLY A 111 4.54 -3.67 0.85
N ALA A 112 3.48 -3.56 0.04
CA ALA A 112 2.08 -3.80 0.42
C ALA A 112 1.51 -4.98 -0.39
N ASP A 113 0.50 -5.65 0.14
CA ASP A 113 -0.19 -6.72 -0.59
C ASP A 113 -1.10 -6.10 -1.67
N PRO A 114 -1.00 -6.48 -2.96
CA PRO A 114 -1.83 -5.92 -4.04
C PRO A 114 -3.34 -6.06 -3.80
N ALA A 115 -3.78 -7.06 -3.03
CA ALA A 115 -5.17 -7.27 -2.70
C ALA A 115 -5.80 -6.09 -1.95
N VAL A 116 -5.01 -5.27 -1.25
CA VAL A 116 -5.52 -4.09 -0.53
C VAL A 116 -6.13 -3.04 -1.45
N LEU A 117 -5.75 -3.02 -2.74
CA LEU A 117 -6.34 -2.12 -3.73
C LEU A 117 -7.75 -2.56 -4.17
N ASN A 118 -8.04 -3.86 -4.05
CA ASN A 118 -9.33 -4.45 -4.43
C ASN A 118 -10.36 -4.43 -3.29
N ILE A 119 -9.90 -4.25 -2.05
CA ILE A 119 -10.77 -4.01 -0.91
C ILE A 119 -11.19 -2.55 -1.00
N GLY A 120 -12.16 -2.26 -1.86
CA GLY A 120 -12.67 -0.92 -2.11
C GLY A 120 -13.01 -0.23 -0.80
N TRP A 121 -12.10 0.63 -0.35
CA TRP A 121 -12.34 1.45 0.82
C TRP A 121 -13.34 2.51 0.39
N ARG A 122 -14.57 2.38 0.87
CA ARG A 122 -15.60 3.41 0.69
C ARG A 122 -15.23 4.57 1.61
N PRO A 123 -15.09 5.81 1.09
CA PRO A 123 -15.10 6.98 1.94
C PRO A 123 -16.31 6.89 2.85
N ALA A 124 -16.13 7.19 4.14
CA ALA A 124 -17.28 7.59 4.95
C ALA A 124 -17.90 8.76 4.18
N ALA A 125 -19.11 8.55 3.66
CA ALA A 125 -19.81 9.54 2.87
C ALA A 125 -19.71 10.90 3.60
N CYS A 126 -18.98 11.85 3.04
CA CYS A 126 -19.28 13.24 3.27
C CYS A 126 -20.73 13.38 2.83
N ALA A 127 -21.60 13.69 3.79
CA ALA A 127 -23.04 13.74 3.57
C ALA A 127 -23.34 14.53 2.30
N ASP A 128 -24.01 13.88 1.35
CA ASP A 128 -24.86 14.56 0.38
C ASP A 128 -25.92 15.32 1.17
N VAL A 129 -25.58 16.51 1.68
CA VAL A 129 -26.58 17.53 1.96
C VAL A 129 -26.94 18.09 0.60
N ALA A 130 -27.80 17.31 -0.09
CA ALA A 130 -28.57 17.82 -1.20
C ALA A 130 -29.29 19.08 -0.70
N VAL A 131 -28.93 20.21 -1.28
CA VAL A 131 -29.70 21.44 -1.24
C VAL A 131 -31.09 21.13 -1.82
N MET A 132 -32.06 20.82 -0.97
CA MET A 132 -33.47 20.88 -1.34
C MET A 132 -33.94 22.33 -1.20
N HIS A 133 -34.32 22.89 -2.35
CA HIS A 133 -35.16 24.08 -2.47
C HIS A 133 -36.57 23.80 -1.94
#